data_AF-A0AAC9Z0M1-F1
#
_entry.id   AF-A0AAC9Z0M1-F1
#
_cell.length_a   1.000
_cell.length_b   1.000
_cell.length_c   1.000
_cell.angle_alpha   90.00
_cell.angle_beta   90.00
_cell.angle_gamma   90.00
#
_symmetry.space_group_name_H-M   'P 1'
#
loop_
_entity.id
_entity.type
_entity.pdbx_description
1 polymer ?
#
loop_
_entity_poly.entity_id
_entity_poly.type
_entity_poly.pdbx_seq_one_letter_code
_entity_poly.pdbx_strand_id
1 'polypeptide(L)'
;MTKYYQPSGKYSPVAFVYFLLVSLFVLPLLGGIYAYATWYIPLVYINVLITIMFGFAIAGVIANLVIKLGKVRNYALGVIFTLLGALVAYYAQWIVWADLALNTTDTIGNNRIGVAISNVNFGELFHLLLNPSDLFSLIAEINSVGTWGVKGSTVNGIFLSIVWVAEIIVIFYAAFLGTKNQAKRPFSEVADKWFKEEKLPLLSYIEDQESFKSDLESGDYERISELTLSDKKQSHSFFVLYALEGVYYVSVINNKAQQDDKGKIKFETKNLIQYMRIDKTAYDALKLRVRA
;
A
#
# COMPACT_ATOMS: atom_id res chain seq x y z
N MET A 1 20.50 6.33 26.34
CA MET A 1 19.22 5.94 25.70
C MET A 1 19.37 6.20 24.20
N THR A 2 18.84 5.34 23.33
CA THR A 2 18.86 5.60 21.89
C THR A 2 18.02 6.83 21.58
N LYS A 3 18.58 7.80 20.85
CA LYS A 3 17.86 9.01 20.42
C LYS A 3 16.67 8.71 19.51
N TYR A 4 16.72 7.57 18.81
CA TYR A 4 15.72 7.11 17.86
C TYR A 4 15.08 5.80 18.32
N TYR A 5 13.80 5.62 17.99
CA TYR A 5 13.12 4.34 18.15
C TYR A 5 13.72 3.29 17.21
N GLN A 6 13.94 2.10 17.75
CA GLN A 6 14.29 0.92 16.98
C GLN A 6 13.25 -0.18 17.25
N PRO A 7 12.62 -0.76 16.20
CA PRO A 7 11.70 -1.88 16.38
C PRO A 7 12.39 -3.05 17.05
N SER A 8 11.71 -3.69 18.00
CA SER A 8 12.23 -4.84 18.75
C SER A 8 12.49 -6.08 17.89
N GLY A 9 11.98 -6.12 16.66
CA GLY A 9 12.05 -7.30 15.79
C GLY A 9 11.16 -8.46 16.22
N LYS A 10 10.37 -8.29 17.29
CA LYS A 10 9.47 -9.32 17.83
C LYS A 10 8.17 -9.41 17.03
N TYR A 11 7.48 -10.53 17.17
CA TYR A 11 6.16 -10.76 16.61
C TYR A 11 5.36 -11.68 17.54
N SER A 12 4.03 -11.60 17.48
CA SER A 12 3.15 -12.56 18.15
C SER A 12 2.81 -13.72 17.20
N PRO A 13 2.80 -14.99 17.65
CA PRO A 13 2.32 -16.11 16.85
C PRO A 13 0.88 -15.94 16.35
N VAL A 14 0.06 -15.15 17.05
CA VAL A 14 -1.31 -14.82 16.62
C VAL A 14 -1.34 -14.11 15.25
N ALA A 15 -0.25 -13.45 14.84
CA ALA A 15 -0.12 -12.87 13.51
C ALA A 15 -0.32 -13.91 12.38
N PHE A 16 0.13 -15.16 12.58
CA PHE A 16 -0.09 -16.23 11.61
C PHE A 16 -1.57 -16.63 11.52
N VAL A 17 -2.28 -16.65 12.64
CA VAL A 17 -3.73 -16.89 12.67
C VAL A 17 -4.47 -15.78 11.92
N TYR A 18 -4.12 -14.51 12.17
CA TYR A 18 -4.70 -13.39 11.40
C TYR A 18 -4.37 -13.50 9.92
N PHE A 19 -3.13 -13.86 9.56
CA PHE A 19 -2.74 -14.04 8.17
C PHE A 19 -3.53 -15.16 7.48
N LEU A 20 -3.74 -16.30 8.15
CA LEU A 20 -4.56 -17.40 7.63
C LEU A 20 -6.01 -16.97 7.40
N LEU A 21 -6.63 -16.30 8.37
CA LEU A 21 -8.03 -15.82 8.23
C LEU A 21 -8.15 -14.79 7.11
N VAL A 22 -7.21 -13.85 7.02
CA VAL A 22 -7.17 -12.84 5.95
C VAL A 22 -6.97 -13.50 4.58
N SER A 23 -6.11 -14.53 4.50
CA SER A 23 -5.85 -15.27 3.26
C SER A 23 -7.03 -16.14 2.82
N LEU A 24 -7.81 -16.65 3.75
CA LEU A 24 -8.98 -17.48 3.45
C LEU A 24 -10.21 -16.66 3.05
N PHE A 25 -10.41 -15.49 3.65
CA PHE A 25 -11.65 -14.73 3.48
C PHE A 25 -11.46 -13.39 2.77
N VAL A 26 -10.52 -12.55 3.22
CA VAL A 26 -10.44 -11.15 2.78
C VAL A 26 -9.73 -11.03 1.44
N LEU A 27 -8.59 -11.71 1.27
CA LEU A 27 -7.80 -11.63 0.04
C LEU A 27 -8.49 -12.26 -1.17
N PRO A 28 -9.22 -13.39 -1.05
CA PRO A 28 -9.98 -13.92 -2.18
C PRO A 28 -11.11 -13.00 -2.62
N LEU A 29 -11.81 -12.36 -1.68
CA LEU A 29 -12.83 -11.36 -2.00
C LEU A 29 -12.21 -10.16 -2.73
N LEU A 30 -11.06 -9.67 -2.26
CA LEU A 30 -10.36 -8.57 -2.90
C LEU A 30 -9.87 -8.96 -4.31
N GLY A 31 -9.38 -10.19 -4.49
CA GLY A 31 -9.00 -10.75 -5.79
C GLY A 31 -10.18 -10.85 -6.74
N GLY A 32 -11.35 -11.30 -6.27
CA GLY A 32 -12.58 -11.33 -7.05
C GLY A 32 -13.02 -9.93 -7.51
N ILE A 33 -13.03 -8.94 -6.60
CA ILE A 33 -13.34 -7.55 -6.95
C ILE A 33 -12.39 -7.03 -8.03
N TYR A 34 -11.11 -7.34 -7.92
CA TYR A 34 -10.10 -6.98 -8.91
C TYR A 34 -10.37 -7.64 -10.28
N ALA A 35 -10.63 -8.95 -10.31
CA ALA A 35 -10.96 -9.69 -11.54
C ALA A 35 -12.19 -9.12 -12.26
N TYR A 36 -13.26 -8.81 -11.51
CA TYR A 36 -14.44 -8.16 -12.06
C TYR A 36 -14.11 -6.77 -12.64
N ALA A 37 -13.33 -5.97 -11.92
CA ALA A 37 -12.96 -4.64 -12.36
C ALA A 37 -12.17 -4.68 -13.68
N THR A 38 -11.20 -5.59 -13.82
CA THR A 38 -10.39 -5.71 -15.05
C THR A 38 -11.13 -6.36 -16.20
N TRP A 39 -12.08 -7.27 -15.93
CA TRP A 39 -12.91 -7.92 -16.94
C TRP A 39 -13.91 -6.95 -17.59
N TYR A 40 -14.62 -6.17 -16.77
CA TYR A 40 -15.70 -5.29 -17.25
C TYR A 40 -15.25 -3.88 -17.65
N ILE A 41 -14.00 -3.49 -17.39
CA ILE A 41 -13.45 -2.19 -17.78
C ILE A 41 -12.46 -2.38 -18.94
N PRO A 42 -12.91 -2.20 -20.21
CA PRO A 42 -12.09 -2.44 -21.40
C PRO A 42 -11.13 -1.28 -21.72
N LEU A 43 -10.53 -0.65 -20.70
CA LEU A 43 -9.65 0.51 -20.84
C LEU A 43 -8.28 0.22 -20.20
N VAL A 44 -7.27 -0.04 -21.04
CA VAL A 44 -5.92 -0.45 -20.62
C VAL A 44 -5.32 0.48 -19.56
N TYR A 45 -5.41 1.81 -19.75
CA TYR A 45 -4.86 2.78 -18.77
C TYR A 45 -5.56 2.72 -17.41
N ILE A 46 -6.86 2.45 -17.40
CA ILE A 46 -7.62 2.30 -16.15
C ILE A 46 -7.24 0.99 -15.47
N ASN A 47 -7.05 -0.10 -16.23
CA ASN A 47 -6.62 -1.37 -15.67
C ASN A 47 -5.25 -1.26 -14.99
N VAL A 48 -4.30 -0.50 -15.54
CA VAL A 48 -3.03 -0.23 -14.85
C VAL A 48 -3.26 0.48 -13.49
N LEU A 49 -4.15 1.46 -13.44
CA LEU A 49 -4.49 2.14 -12.19
C LEU A 49 -5.16 1.19 -11.19
N ILE A 50 -6.09 0.34 -11.66
CA ILE A 50 -6.75 -0.68 -10.85
C ILE A 50 -5.73 -1.67 -10.28
N THR A 51 -4.77 -2.13 -11.07
CA THR A 51 -3.67 -3.02 -10.64
C THR A 51 -2.83 -2.38 -9.53
N ILE A 52 -2.49 -1.10 -9.67
CA ILE A 52 -1.77 -0.35 -8.62
C ILE A 52 -2.63 -0.25 -7.34
N MET A 53 -3.91 0.10 -7.48
CA MET A 53 -4.84 0.20 -6.36
C MET A 53 -5.03 -1.14 -5.65
N PHE A 54 -5.08 -2.25 -6.40
CA PHE A 54 -5.18 -3.60 -5.86
C PHE A 54 -3.97 -3.97 -5.00
N GLY A 55 -2.75 -3.68 -5.47
CA GLY A 55 -1.53 -3.86 -4.66
C GLY A 55 -1.55 -3.04 -3.36
N PHE A 56 -1.97 -1.77 -3.40
CA PHE A 56 -2.11 -0.95 -2.20
C PHE A 56 -3.24 -1.43 -1.27
N ALA A 57 -4.34 -1.95 -1.81
CA ALA A 57 -5.42 -2.52 -1.03
C ALA A 57 -4.95 -3.78 -0.26
N ILE A 58 -4.20 -4.67 -0.92
CA ILE A 58 -3.55 -5.82 -0.26
C ILE A 58 -2.65 -5.35 0.88
N ALA A 59 -1.79 -4.34 0.63
CA ALA A 59 -0.94 -3.76 1.67
C ALA A 59 -1.75 -3.20 2.84
N GLY A 60 -2.85 -2.48 2.56
CA GLY A 60 -3.74 -1.93 3.59
C GLY A 60 -4.37 -3.01 4.45
N VAL A 61 -4.84 -4.10 3.85
CA VAL A 61 -5.41 -5.25 4.55
C VAL A 61 -4.36 -5.92 5.44
N ILE A 62 -3.19 -6.25 4.90
CA ILE A 62 -2.10 -6.90 5.65
C ILE A 62 -1.59 -5.99 6.77
N ALA A 63 -1.40 -4.71 6.50
CA ALA A 63 -0.92 -3.75 7.48
C ALA A 63 -1.86 -3.61 8.68
N ASN A 64 -3.17 -3.53 8.43
CA ASN A 64 -4.15 -3.31 9.49
C ASN A 64 -4.56 -4.58 10.21
N LEU A 65 -4.79 -5.68 9.49
CA LEU A 65 -5.34 -6.90 10.09
C LEU A 65 -4.25 -7.88 10.55
N VAL A 66 -3.11 -7.92 9.88
CA VAL A 66 -2.03 -8.88 10.21
C VAL A 66 -0.95 -8.21 11.03
N ILE A 67 -0.35 -7.13 10.52
CA ILE A 67 0.79 -6.46 11.17
C ILE A 67 0.34 -5.73 12.44
N LYS A 68 -0.72 -4.92 12.36
CA LYS A 68 -1.16 -4.11 13.50
C LYS A 68 -1.83 -4.96 14.59
N LEU A 69 -2.80 -5.80 14.25
CA LEU A 69 -3.48 -6.67 15.24
C LEU A 69 -2.59 -7.82 15.73
N GLY A 70 -1.79 -8.43 14.84
CA GLY A 70 -0.79 -9.44 15.19
C GLY A 70 0.49 -8.86 15.80
N LYS A 71 0.56 -7.53 15.92
CA LYS A 71 1.67 -6.78 16.54
C LYS A 71 3.01 -7.24 15.96
N VAL A 72 3.21 -7.12 14.65
CA VAL A 72 4.47 -7.55 14.01
C VAL A 72 5.44 -6.37 13.98
N ARG A 73 6.52 -6.43 14.79
CA ARG A 73 7.62 -5.44 14.83
C ARG A 73 8.84 -5.91 14.04
N ASN A 74 8.70 -7.02 13.32
CA ASN A 74 9.71 -7.55 12.41
C ASN A 74 9.42 -7.08 10.98
N TYR A 75 10.29 -6.23 10.44
CA TYR A 75 10.14 -5.69 9.09
C TYR A 75 10.13 -6.79 8.01
N ALA A 76 11.08 -7.73 8.09
CA ALA A 76 11.19 -8.80 7.09
C ALA A 76 9.93 -9.67 7.09
N LEU A 77 9.42 -10.04 8.27
CA LEU A 77 8.20 -10.83 8.39
C LEU A 77 6.97 -10.08 7.86
N GLY A 78 6.85 -8.78 8.12
CA GLY A 78 5.78 -7.95 7.57
C GLY A 78 5.80 -7.91 6.03
N VAL A 79 6.99 -7.82 5.43
CA VAL A 79 7.15 -7.92 3.96
C VAL A 79 6.77 -9.31 3.45
N ILE A 80 7.19 -10.38 4.13
CA ILE A 80 6.85 -11.76 3.76
C ILE A 80 5.33 -11.96 3.77
N PHE A 81 4.62 -11.55 4.82
CA PHE A 81 3.15 -11.63 4.85
C PHE A 81 2.50 -10.85 3.71
N THR A 82 3.08 -9.72 3.32
CA THR A 82 2.57 -8.90 2.23
C THR A 82 2.72 -9.59 0.89
N LEU A 83 3.90 -10.16 0.61
CA LEU A 83 4.17 -10.84 -0.67
C LEU A 83 3.38 -12.16 -0.77
N LEU A 84 3.29 -12.92 0.31
CA LEU A 84 2.43 -14.12 0.35
C LEU A 84 0.95 -13.74 0.19
N GLY A 85 0.50 -12.68 0.85
CA GLY A 85 -0.87 -12.18 0.68
C GLY A 85 -1.15 -11.71 -0.75
N ALA A 86 -0.20 -11.03 -1.38
CA ALA A 86 -0.31 -10.63 -2.79
C ALA A 86 -0.39 -11.84 -3.71
N LEU A 87 0.37 -12.90 -3.45
CA LEU A 87 0.29 -14.16 -4.21
C LEU A 87 -1.08 -14.83 -4.04
N VAL A 88 -1.60 -14.91 -2.82
CA VAL A 88 -2.94 -15.48 -2.55
C VAL A 88 -4.02 -14.68 -3.28
N ALA A 89 -4.01 -13.35 -3.19
CA ALA A 89 -4.98 -12.50 -3.86
C ALA A 89 -4.86 -12.59 -5.39
N TYR A 90 -3.64 -12.71 -5.92
CA TYR A 90 -3.38 -12.88 -7.35
C TYR A 90 -3.78 -14.27 -7.87
N TYR A 91 -3.68 -15.30 -7.05
CA TYR A 91 -4.22 -16.62 -7.40
C TYR A 91 -5.75 -16.60 -7.39
N ALA A 92 -6.37 -16.00 -6.37
CA ALA A 92 -7.82 -15.89 -6.28
C ALA A 92 -8.45 -15.08 -7.41
N GLN A 93 -7.80 -13.99 -7.85
CA GLN A 93 -8.30 -13.24 -9.00
C GLN A 93 -8.24 -14.08 -10.28
N TRP A 94 -7.22 -14.94 -10.46
CA TRP A 94 -7.12 -15.82 -11.62
C TRP A 94 -8.28 -16.82 -11.68
N ILE A 95 -8.67 -17.38 -10.54
CA ILE A 95 -9.84 -18.27 -10.45
C ILE A 95 -11.10 -17.57 -10.96
N VAL A 96 -11.38 -16.36 -10.44
CA VAL A 96 -12.58 -15.61 -10.82
C VAL A 96 -12.51 -15.13 -12.27
N TRP A 97 -11.36 -14.64 -12.71
CA TRP A 97 -11.18 -14.13 -14.06
C TRP A 97 -11.29 -15.24 -15.11
N ALA A 98 -10.72 -16.42 -14.83
CA ALA A 98 -10.81 -17.56 -15.74
C ALA A 98 -12.24 -18.13 -15.83
N ASP A 99 -12.98 -18.17 -14.71
CA ASP A 99 -14.42 -18.50 -14.70
C ASP A 99 -15.24 -17.50 -15.54
N LEU A 100 -14.99 -16.20 -15.41
CA LEU A 100 -15.64 -15.17 -16.23
C LEU A 100 -15.34 -15.35 -17.72
N ALA A 101 -14.10 -15.71 -18.06
CA ALA A 101 -13.69 -15.96 -19.44
C ALA A 101 -14.42 -17.17 -20.03
N LEU A 102 -14.50 -18.28 -19.29
CA LEU A 102 -15.20 -19.50 -19.71
C LEU A 102 -16.71 -19.28 -19.90
N ASN A 103 -17.34 -18.54 -18.99
CA ASN A 103 -18.79 -18.37 -18.96
C ASN A 103 -19.25 -17.12 -19.72
N THR A 104 -18.52 -16.73 -20.77
CA THR A 104 -18.91 -15.63 -21.66
C THR A 104 -20.05 -16.10 -22.56
N THR A 105 -21.21 -15.43 -22.48
CA THR A 105 -22.39 -15.79 -23.29
C THR A 105 -22.58 -14.90 -24.51
N ASP A 106 -22.23 -13.62 -24.40
CA ASP A 106 -22.38 -12.63 -25.47
C ASP A 106 -21.40 -11.47 -25.27
N THR A 107 -21.28 -10.60 -26.25
CA THR A 107 -20.45 -9.39 -26.19
C THR A 107 -21.25 -8.16 -26.62
N ILE A 108 -21.31 -7.14 -25.77
CA ILE A 108 -21.96 -5.87 -26.07
C ILE A 108 -20.89 -4.85 -26.44
N GLY A 109 -21.06 -4.14 -27.56
CA GLY A 109 -20.19 -3.03 -27.90
C GLY A 109 -20.13 -2.72 -29.38
N ASN A 110 -19.02 -2.09 -29.79
CA ASN A 110 -18.69 -1.79 -31.18
C ASN A 110 -17.30 -2.33 -31.53
N ASN A 111 -16.86 -2.13 -32.77
CA ASN A 111 -15.57 -2.63 -33.28
C ASN A 111 -14.33 -2.08 -32.54
N ARG A 112 -14.49 -1.14 -31.58
CA ARG A 112 -13.40 -0.50 -30.83
C ARG A 112 -13.47 -0.79 -29.32
N ILE A 113 -14.66 -0.98 -28.77
CA ILE A 113 -14.90 -1.21 -27.34
C ILE A 113 -16.00 -2.25 -27.21
N GLY A 114 -15.67 -3.39 -26.58
CA GLY A 114 -16.61 -4.47 -26.28
C GLY A 114 -16.50 -4.89 -24.82
N VAL A 115 -17.62 -5.30 -24.24
CA VAL A 115 -17.72 -5.86 -22.89
C VAL A 115 -18.39 -7.23 -23.00
N ALA A 116 -17.72 -8.25 -22.48
CA ALA A 116 -18.26 -9.59 -22.41
C ALA A 116 -19.35 -9.68 -21.32
N ILE A 117 -20.49 -10.27 -21.66
CA ILE A 117 -21.50 -10.68 -20.68
C ILE A 117 -21.08 -12.05 -20.17
N SER A 118 -20.72 -12.13 -18.89
CA SER A 118 -20.30 -13.36 -18.25
C SER A 118 -21.11 -13.60 -16.99
N ASN A 119 -21.41 -14.86 -16.69
CA ASN A 119 -22.07 -15.24 -15.45
C ASN A 119 -21.12 -16.11 -14.63
N VAL A 120 -21.01 -15.82 -13.34
CA VAL A 120 -20.16 -16.63 -12.46
C VAL A 120 -20.81 -17.98 -12.19
N ASN A 121 -20.02 -19.04 -12.35
CA ASN A 121 -20.42 -20.38 -11.98
C ASN A 121 -19.69 -20.80 -10.70
N PHE A 122 -20.41 -20.86 -9.58
CA PHE A 122 -19.81 -21.24 -8.30
C PHE A 122 -19.18 -22.63 -8.32
N GLY A 123 -19.76 -23.60 -9.06
CA GLY A 123 -19.18 -24.94 -9.19
C GLY A 123 -17.80 -24.91 -9.85
N GLU A 124 -17.66 -24.10 -10.89
CA GLU A 124 -16.39 -23.91 -11.60
C GLU A 124 -15.36 -23.15 -10.74
N LEU A 125 -15.79 -22.11 -10.00
CA LEU A 125 -14.92 -21.42 -9.05
C LEU A 125 -14.30 -22.39 -8.02
N PHE A 126 -15.12 -23.28 -7.44
CA PHE A 126 -14.63 -24.28 -6.50
C PHE A 126 -13.72 -25.31 -7.17
N HIS A 127 -14.04 -25.71 -8.40
CA HIS A 127 -13.22 -26.62 -9.19
C HIS A 127 -11.82 -26.05 -9.46
N LEU A 128 -11.75 -24.84 -10.00
CA LEU A 128 -10.49 -24.14 -10.30
C LEU A 128 -9.66 -23.83 -9.04
N LEU A 129 -10.32 -23.61 -7.90
CA LEU A 129 -9.66 -23.42 -6.60
C LEU A 129 -8.97 -24.70 -6.10
N LEU A 130 -9.60 -25.87 -6.28
CA LEU A 130 -9.10 -27.15 -5.76
C LEU A 130 -8.17 -27.86 -6.77
N ASN A 131 -8.29 -27.55 -8.06
CA ASN A 131 -7.52 -28.17 -9.14
C ASN A 131 -6.64 -27.12 -9.85
N PRO A 132 -5.50 -26.72 -9.24
CA PRO A 132 -4.62 -25.70 -9.81
C PRO A 132 -4.05 -26.08 -11.18
N SER A 133 -3.88 -27.39 -11.47
CA SER A 133 -3.47 -27.86 -12.81
C SER A 133 -4.42 -27.41 -13.91
N ASP A 134 -5.71 -27.43 -13.62
CA ASP A 134 -6.77 -27.16 -14.59
C ASP A 134 -6.86 -25.66 -14.82
N LEU A 135 -6.74 -24.87 -13.74
CA LEU A 135 -6.59 -23.42 -13.83
C LEU A 135 -5.39 -23.02 -14.69
N PHE A 136 -4.20 -23.61 -14.47
CA PHE A 136 -3.02 -23.26 -15.26
C PHE A 136 -3.14 -23.71 -16.72
N SER A 137 -3.79 -24.86 -16.98
CA SER A 137 -4.10 -25.32 -18.33
C SER A 137 -5.03 -24.35 -19.05
N LEU A 138 -6.06 -23.86 -18.36
CA LEU A 138 -6.98 -22.86 -18.87
C LEU A 138 -6.29 -21.51 -19.12
N ILE A 139 -5.42 -21.06 -18.21
CA ILE A 139 -4.61 -19.85 -18.43
C ILE A 139 -3.73 -20.00 -19.67
N ALA A 140 -3.15 -21.19 -19.91
CA ALA A 140 -2.36 -21.46 -21.10
C ALA A 140 -3.20 -21.47 -22.39
N GLU A 141 -4.41 -22.03 -22.34
CA GLU A 141 -5.36 -21.99 -23.46
C GLU A 141 -5.77 -20.55 -23.78
N ILE A 142 -6.16 -19.79 -22.76
CA ILE A 142 -6.47 -18.36 -22.90
C ILE A 142 -5.28 -17.60 -23.47
N ASN A 143 -4.05 -17.93 -23.06
CA ASN A 143 -2.86 -17.32 -23.61
C ASN A 143 -2.70 -17.62 -25.11
N SER A 144 -3.05 -18.83 -25.55
CA SER A 144 -2.94 -19.22 -26.96
C SER A 144 -3.96 -18.52 -27.86
N VAL A 145 -5.18 -18.30 -27.36
CA VAL A 145 -6.27 -17.70 -28.15
C VAL A 145 -6.24 -16.17 -28.04
N GLY A 146 -6.04 -15.65 -26.83
CA GLY A 146 -6.14 -14.24 -26.48
C GLY A 146 -7.59 -13.79 -26.22
N THR A 147 -7.76 -12.82 -25.33
CA THR A 147 -9.09 -12.32 -24.90
C THR A 147 -9.37 -10.86 -25.28
N TRP A 148 -8.35 -10.13 -25.73
CA TRP A 148 -8.46 -8.73 -26.14
C TRP A 148 -7.40 -8.41 -27.21
N GLY A 149 -7.51 -7.25 -27.84
CA GLY A 149 -6.62 -6.87 -28.94
C GLY A 149 -6.36 -5.37 -29.04
N VAL A 150 -5.34 -5.00 -29.83
CA VAL A 150 -4.96 -3.60 -30.12
C VAL A 150 -4.98 -3.39 -31.63
N LYS A 151 -5.70 -2.35 -32.08
CA LYS A 151 -5.81 -1.99 -33.52
C LYS A 151 -6.29 -3.16 -34.41
N GLY A 152 -7.14 -4.03 -33.88
CA GLY A 152 -7.71 -5.16 -34.63
C GLY A 152 -6.87 -6.44 -34.59
N SER A 153 -5.68 -6.43 -33.98
CA SER A 153 -4.89 -7.64 -33.74
C SER A 153 -5.11 -8.17 -32.33
N THR A 154 -5.49 -9.44 -32.21
CA THR A 154 -5.61 -10.13 -30.93
C THR A 154 -4.25 -10.25 -30.24
N VAL A 155 -4.22 -9.98 -28.95
CA VAL A 155 -3.04 -10.11 -28.09
C VAL A 155 -3.04 -11.50 -27.47
N ASN A 156 -2.02 -12.30 -27.82
CA ASN A 156 -1.85 -13.68 -27.36
C ASN A 156 -0.35 -14.04 -27.24
N GLY A 157 -0.07 -15.24 -26.74
CA GLY A 157 1.27 -15.81 -26.61
C GLY A 157 2.23 -14.97 -25.75
N ILE A 158 3.47 -14.84 -26.22
CA ILE A 158 4.55 -14.18 -25.47
C ILE A 158 4.19 -12.74 -25.07
N PHE A 159 3.50 -12.01 -25.95
CA PHE A 159 3.13 -10.62 -25.66
C PHE A 159 2.12 -10.53 -24.49
N LEU A 160 1.12 -11.41 -24.48
CA LEU A 160 0.15 -11.48 -23.38
C LEU A 160 0.82 -11.94 -22.06
N SER A 161 1.74 -12.91 -22.13
CA SER A 161 2.55 -13.31 -20.97
C SER A 161 3.34 -12.14 -20.36
N ILE A 162 3.93 -11.28 -21.19
CA ILE A 162 4.67 -10.10 -20.71
C ILE A 162 3.74 -9.15 -19.95
N VAL A 163 2.50 -8.95 -20.42
CA VAL A 163 1.51 -8.10 -19.73
C VAL A 163 1.18 -8.67 -18.35
N TRP A 164 0.92 -9.97 -18.23
CA TRP A 164 0.64 -10.60 -16.94
C TRP A 164 1.85 -10.57 -15.99
N VAL A 165 3.07 -10.74 -16.51
CA VAL A 165 4.30 -10.60 -15.72
C VAL A 165 4.49 -9.15 -15.23
N ALA A 166 4.24 -8.17 -16.09
CA ALA A 166 4.29 -6.77 -15.68
C ALA A 166 3.22 -6.46 -14.61
N GLU A 167 2.03 -7.02 -14.76
CA GLU A 167 0.92 -6.87 -13.81
C GLU A 167 1.28 -7.38 -12.42
N ILE A 168 1.76 -8.63 -12.29
CA ILE A 168 2.16 -9.18 -10.99
C ILE A 168 3.32 -8.38 -10.36
N ILE A 169 4.27 -7.89 -11.16
CA ILE A 169 5.36 -7.03 -10.67
C ILE A 169 4.80 -5.73 -10.09
N VAL A 170 3.85 -5.09 -10.78
CA VAL A 170 3.21 -3.86 -10.31
C VAL A 170 2.44 -4.10 -9.01
N ILE A 171 1.68 -5.21 -8.91
CA ILE A 171 0.95 -5.58 -7.69
C ILE A 171 1.92 -5.76 -6.53
N PHE A 172 2.99 -6.53 -6.73
CA PHE A 172 3.96 -6.83 -5.68
C PHE A 172 4.71 -5.58 -5.24
N TYR A 173 5.11 -4.73 -6.19
CA TYR A 173 5.80 -3.49 -5.90
C TYR A 173 4.91 -2.50 -5.15
N ALA A 174 3.66 -2.30 -5.57
CA ALA A 174 2.70 -1.45 -4.87
C ALA A 174 2.39 -1.99 -3.46
N ALA A 175 2.22 -3.30 -3.31
CA ALA A 175 1.98 -3.93 -2.02
C ALA A 175 3.18 -3.75 -1.06
N PHE A 176 4.40 -3.95 -1.58
CA PHE A 176 5.64 -3.70 -0.84
C PHE A 176 5.75 -2.25 -0.38
N LEU A 177 5.53 -1.29 -1.28
CA LEU A 177 5.58 0.14 -0.96
C LEU A 177 4.57 0.51 0.13
N GLY A 178 3.34 0.00 0.04
CA GLY A 178 2.30 0.24 1.03
C GLY A 178 2.63 -0.31 2.43
N THR A 179 3.46 -1.34 2.52
CA THR A 179 3.75 -2.02 3.80
C THR A 179 5.12 -1.69 4.39
N LYS A 180 6.04 -1.10 3.60
CA LYS A 180 7.46 -0.89 3.93
C LYS A 180 7.72 -0.27 5.32
N ASN A 181 6.84 0.59 5.82
CA ASN A 181 7.06 1.29 7.09
C ASN A 181 6.15 0.83 8.23
N GLN A 182 5.26 -0.12 7.99
CA GLN A 182 4.19 -0.47 8.95
C GLN A 182 4.74 -1.19 10.17
N ALA A 183 5.60 -2.20 9.97
CA ALA A 183 6.27 -2.92 11.06
C ALA A 183 7.38 -2.10 11.75
N LYS A 184 7.71 -0.92 11.23
CA LYS A 184 8.72 -0.01 11.80
C LYS A 184 8.12 1.06 12.72
N ARG A 185 6.78 1.12 12.84
CA ARG A 185 6.11 2.11 13.69
C ARG A 185 6.45 1.91 15.18
N PRO A 186 6.39 2.96 16.00
CA PRO A 186 6.67 2.87 17.42
C PRO A 186 5.66 1.95 18.13
N PHE A 187 6.18 0.99 18.90
CA PHE A 187 5.42 0.03 19.68
C PHE A 187 5.98 -0.03 21.11
N SER A 188 5.11 0.04 22.11
CA SER A 188 5.52 -0.13 23.51
C SER A 188 5.37 -1.61 23.89
N GLU A 189 6.50 -2.25 24.22
CA GLU A 189 6.53 -3.62 24.71
C GLU A 189 5.96 -3.75 26.14
N VAL A 190 5.95 -2.65 26.92
CA VAL A 190 5.41 -2.63 28.29
C VAL A 190 3.88 -2.51 28.26
N ALA A 191 3.37 -1.60 27.43
CA ALA A 191 1.92 -1.36 27.30
C ALA A 191 1.24 -2.32 26.31
N ASP A 192 2.03 -3.10 25.56
CA ASP A 192 1.61 -4.01 24.49
C ASP A 192 0.70 -3.33 23.44
N LYS A 193 1.05 -2.07 23.10
CA LYS A 193 0.26 -1.18 22.23
C LYS A 193 1.15 -0.38 21.27
N TRP A 194 0.62 -0.12 20.08
CA TRP A 194 1.18 0.85 19.14
C TRP A 194 0.98 2.27 19.68
N PHE A 195 1.94 3.16 19.44
CA PHE A 195 1.81 4.56 19.85
C PHE A 195 0.67 5.23 19.08
N LYS A 196 -0.04 6.15 19.75
CA LYS A 196 -1.06 6.96 19.08
C LYS A 196 -0.38 8.03 18.23
N GLU A 197 -0.68 8.00 16.93
CA GLU A 197 -0.15 8.94 15.95
C GLU A 197 -1.05 10.18 15.87
N GLU A 198 -0.45 11.37 15.94
CA GLU A 198 -1.14 12.65 15.79
C GLU A 198 -0.36 13.50 14.77
N LYS A 199 -0.97 13.77 13.61
CA LYS A 199 -0.37 14.60 12.57
C LYS A 199 -0.69 16.06 12.84
N LEU A 200 0.35 16.90 12.88
CA LEU A 200 0.19 18.34 13.06
C LEU A 200 -0.14 19.05 11.73
N PRO A 201 -0.65 20.29 11.76
CA PRO A 201 -0.85 21.12 10.58
C PRO A 201 0.42 21.30 9.75
N LEU A 202 0.24 21.76 8.51
CA LEU A 202 1.36 22.05 7.63
C LEU A 202 2.09 23.31 8.12
N LEU A 203 3.40 23.19 8.24
CA LEU A 203 4.30 24.24 8.67
C LEU A 203 5.21 24.66 7.51
N SER A 204 5.90 25.79 7.67
CA SER A 204 6.86 26.29 6.69
C SER A 204 7.94 25.26 6.36
N TYR A 205 8.47 25.35 5.14
CA TYR A 205 9.53 24.47 4.67
C TYR A 205 10.82 24.70 5.46
N ILE A 206 11.49 23.62 5.85
CA ILE A 206 12.78 23.69 6.56
C ILE A 206 13.89 23.75 5.50
N GLU A 207 14.54 24.91 5.36
CA GLU A 207 15.64 25.09 4.39
C GLU A 207 16.93 24.40 4.83
N ASP A 208 17.43 24.74 6.03
CA ASP A 208 18.64 24.15 6.58
C ASP A 208 18.34 22.85 7.34
N GLN A 209 18.16 21.78 6.57
CA GLN A 209 17.71 20.49 7.08
C GLN A 209 18.72 19.80 8.00
N GLU A 210 20.02 19.94 7.72
CA GLU A 210 21.08 19.29 8.51
C GLU A 210 21.28 20.03 9.83
N SER A 211 21.31 21.37 9.82
CA SER A 211 21.36 22.13 11.06
C SER A 211 20.11 21.91 11.89
N PHE A 212 18.92 21.98 11.28
CA PHE A 212 17.66 21.75 12.00
C PHE A 212 17.60 20.36 12.65
N LYS A 213 18.11 19.34 11.95
CA LYS A 213 18.21 17.99 12.53
C LYS A 213 19.18 17.96 13.71
N SER A 214 20.34 18.59 13.59
CA SER A 214 21.33 18.67 14.67
C SER A 214 20.77 19.37 15.91
N ASP A 215 20.03 20.47 15.73
CA ASP A 215 19.43 21.25 16.82
C ASP A 215 18.36 20.43 17.57
N LEU A 216 17.50 19.74 16.82
CA LEU A 216 16.52 18.83 17.42
C LEU A 216 17.17 17.68 18.19
N GLU A 217 18.28 17.14 17.66
CA GLU A 217 19.03 16.08 18.33
C GLU A 217 19.82 16.54 19.55
N SER A 218 20.15 17.83 19.66
CA SER A 218 20.82 18.44 20.82
C SER A 218 19.83 18.88 21.90
N GLY A 219 18.52 18.89 21.58
CA GLY A 219 17.45 19.31 22.49
C GLY A 219 17.11 20.79 22.39
N ASP A 220 17.62 21.48 21.36
CA ASP A 220 17.24 22.84 21.04
C ASP A 220 15.97 22.84 20.17
N TYR A 221 14.87 23.28 20.77
CA TYR A 221 13.55 23.31 20.14
C TYR A 221 13.14 24.74 19.74
N GLU A 222 14.01 25.74 19.87
CA GLU A 222 13.68 27.13 19.58
C GLU A 222 13.32 27.34 18.11
N ARG A 223 13.98 26.64 17.18
CA ARG A 223 13.65 26.73 15.75
C ARG A 223 12.27 26.19 15.37
N ILE A 224 11.69 25.30 16.19
CA ILE A 224 10.28 24.91 16.04
C ILE A 224 9.37 26.14 16.29
N SER A 225 9.83 27.02 17.18
CA SER A 225 9.44 28.42 17.42
C SER A 225 9.00 29.24 16.21
N GLU A 226 9.80 29.10 15.18
CA GLU A 226 9.87 30.02 14.07
C GLU A 226 9.01 29.53 12.89
N LEU A 227 8.57 28.27 12.93
CA LEU A 227 7.79 27.65 11.86
C LEU A 227 6.37 28.20 11.83
N THR A 228 6.00 28.84 10.74
CA THR A 228 4.66 29.40 10.51
C THR A 228 3.75 28.39 9.80
N LEU A 229 2.44 28.58 9.88
CA LEU A 229 1.47 27.76 9.14
C LEU A 229 1.68 27.94 7.62
N SER A 230 1.65 26.84 6.89
CA SER A 230 1.79 26.81 5.43
C SER A 230 0.56 26.17 4.78
N ASP A 231 0.45 26.32 3.45
CA ASP A 231 -0.63 25.76 2.65
C ASP A 231 -0.13 24.62 1.74
N LYS A 232 -1.06 23.76 1.32
CA LYS A 232 -0.82 22.58 0.46
C LYS A 232 -0.26 22.92 -0.92
N LYS A 233 -0.17 24.19 -1.30
CA LYS A 233 0.32 24.65 -2.60
C LYS A 233 1.79 25.08 -2.58
N GLN A 234 2.39 25.23 -1.41
CA GLN A 234 3.78 25.67 -1.27
C GLN A 234 4.61 24.57 -0.62
N SER A 235 5.94 24.71 -0.68
CA SER A 235 6.84 23.86 0.09
C SER A 235 6.48 23.95 1.57
N HIS A 236 6.38 22.81 2.23
CA HIS A 236 5.92 22.74 3.61
C HIS A 236 6.55 21.56 4.33
N SER A 237 6.62 21.65 5.65
CA SER A 237 6.96 20.54 6.52
C SER A 237 5.73 20.11 7.32
N PHE A 238 5.72 18.89 7.81
CA PHE A 238 4.74 18.46 8.80
C PHE A 238 5.36 17.48 9.78
N PHE A 239 4.80 17.49 10.98
CA PHE A 239 5.28 16.73 12.12
C PHE A 239 4.25 15.65 12.44
N VAL A 240 4.74 14.47 12.79
CA VAL A 240 3.91 13.40 13.31
C VAL A 240 4.39 13.09 14.71
N LEU A 241 3.51 13.33 15.68
CA LEU A 241 3.77 13.06 17.08
C LEU A 241 3.24 11.67 17.44
N TYR A 242 3.97 11.00 18.33
CA TYR A 242 3.63 9.69 18.87
C TYR A 242 3.67 9.79 20.38
N ALA A 243 2.57 9.44 21.06
CA ALA A 243 2.50 9.50 22.52
C ALA A 243 1.91 8.21 23.09
N LEU A 244 2.55 7.68 24.14
CA LEU A 244 2.05 6.58 24.95
C LEU A 244 2.73 6.58 26.32
N GLU A 245 1.95 6.63 27.39
CA GLU A 245 2.41 6.43 28.79
C GLU A 245 3.67 7.24 29.17
N GLY A 246 3.72 8.53 28.79
CA GLY A 246 4.83 9.42 29.12
C GLY A 246 6.07 9.27 28.23
N VAL A 247 6.01 8.40 27.22
CA VAL A 247 7.02 8.31 26.16
C VAL A 247 6.51 9.04 24.92
N TYR A 248 7.36 9.88 24.34
CA TYR A 248 7.03 10.71 23.20
C TYR A 248 8.06 10.55 22.09
N TYR A 249 7.57 10.42 20.86
CA TYR A 249 8.40 10.48 19.66
C TYR A 249 7.87 11.50 18.65
N VAL A 250 8.76 11.98 17.79
CA VAL A 250 8.44 12.86 16.67
C VAL A 250 9.08 12.34 15.38
N SER A 251 8.35 12.47 14.29
CA SER A 251 8.88 12.35 12.93
C SER A 251 8.64 13.66 12.18
N VAL A 252 9.64 14.10 11.42
CA VAL A 252 9.59 15.34 10.64
C VAL A 252 9.74 15.01 9.17
N ILE A 253 8.76 15.41 8.37
CA ILE A 253 8.74 15.22 6.93
C ILE A 253 8.72 16.58 6.25
N ASN A 254 9.57 16.76 5.27
CA ASN A 254 9.68 17.99 4.49
C ASN A 254 9.30 17.72 3.04
N ASN A 255 8.39 18.53 2.51
CA ASN A 255 7.87 18.43 1.15
C ASN A 255 8.29 19.67 0.37
N LYS A 256 9.15 19.49 -0.63
CA LYS A 256 9.55 20.57 -1.55
C LYS A 256 8.59 20.61 -2.73
N ALA A 257 7.92 21.72 -2.94
CA ALA A 257 7.09 21.93 -4.12
C ALA A 257 7.97 22.07 -5.37
N GLN A 258 7.66 21.30 -6.40
CA GLN A 258 8.25 21.38 -7.72
C GLN A 258 7.12 21.55 -8.73
N GLN A 259 7.23 22.56 -9.59
CA GLN A 259 6.26 22.75 -10.67
C GLN A 259 6.70 21.93 -11.88
N ASP A 260 5.80 21.12 -12.43
CA ASP A 260 6.06 20.41 -13.68
C ASP A 260 5.85 21.30 -14.91
N ASP A 261 6.29 20.83 -16.07
CA ASP A 261 6.17 21.52 -17.37
C ASP A 261 4.71 21.85 -17.77
N LYS A 262 3.72 21.31 -17.05
CA LYS A 262 2.28 21.52 -17.25
C LYS A 262 1.66 22.40 -16.14
N GLY A 263 2.48 23.03 -15.32
CA GLY A 263 2.05 23.89 -14.21
C GLY A 263 1.49 23.16 -13.00
N LYS A 264 1.54 21.81 -12.95
CA LYS A 264 1.10 21.03 -11.78
C LYS A 264 2.19 20.98 -10.72
N ILE A 265 1.79 21.11 -9.46
CA ILE A 265 2.70 21.04 -8.32
C ILE A 265 2.87 19.57 -7.91
N LYS A 266 4.09 19.06 -8.00
CA LYS A 266 4.53 17.78 -7.41
C LYS A 266 5.37 18.07 -6.17
N PHE A 267 5.32 17.17 -5.20
CA PHE A 267 6.12 17.30 -3.98
C PHE A 267 7.23 16.26 -3.97
N GLU A 268 8.46 16.73 -3.74
CA GLU A 268 9.57 15.87 -3.37
C GLU A 268 9.57 15.72 -1.85
N THR A 269 9.29 14.52 -1.36
CA THR A 269 9.17 14.22 0.08
C THR A 269 10.49 13.69 0.61
N LYS A 270 11.05 14.38 1.61
CA LYS A 270 12.24 13.95 2.37
C LYS A 270 11.87 13.74 3.84
N ASN A 271 12.12 12.53 4.35
CA ASN A 271 12.01 12.24 5.78
C ASN A 271 13.28 12.75 6.48
N LEU A 272 13.17 13.86 7.22
CA LEU A 272 14.31 14.45 7.92
C LEU A 272 14.64 13.65 9.19
N ILE A 273 13.59 13.31 9.94
CA ILE A 273 13.68 12.64 11.24
C ILE A 273 12.59 11.58 11.30
N GLN A 274 12.92 10.36 11.73
CA GLN A 274 11.95 9.28 11.93
C GLN A 274 12.01 8.77 13.36
N TYR A 275 10.95 9.01 14.13
CA TYR A 275 10.76 8.47 15.48
C TYR A 275 11.88 8.87 16.47
N MET A 276 12.28 10.15 16.46
CA MET A 276 13.19 10.69 17.47
C MET A 276 12.47 10.86 18.79
N ARG A 277 13.10 10.47 19.89
CA ARG A 277 12.55 10.62 21.24
C ARG A 277 12.61 12.09 21.66
N ILE A 278 11.52 12.59 22.25
CA ILE A 278 11.42 13.94 22.80
C ILE A 278 10.91 13.89 24.24
N ASP A 279 11.12 14.97 24.98
CA ASP A 279 10.52 15.14 26.30
C ASP A 279 9.08 15.66 26.22
N LYS A 280 8.44 15.77 27.38
CA LYS A 280 7.06 16.25 27.49
C LYS A 280 6.93 17.73 27.11
N THR A 281 7.91 18.56 27.46
CA THR A 281 7.90 20.00 27.20
C THR A 281 7.88 20.27 25.69
N ALA A 282 8.76 19.60 24.94
CA ALA A 282 8.83 19.68 23.49
C ALA A 282 7.56 19.15 22.83
N TYR A 283 7.01 18.04 23.34
CA TYR A 283 5.74 17.49 22.86
C TYR A 283 4.58 18.49 23.03
N ASP A 284 4.45 19.08 24.22
CA ASP A 284 3.39 20.04 24.53
C ASP A 284 3.56 21.34 23.71
N ALA A 285 4.80 21.82 23.52
CA ALA A 285 5.10 22.98 22.68
C ALA A 285 4.71 22.75 21.21
N LEU A 286 5.05 21.59 20.65
CA LEU A 286 4.64 21.19 19.30
C LEU A 286 3.11 21.08 19.18
N LYS A 287 2.46 20.55 20.20
CA LYS A 287 1.01 20.36 20.23
C LYS A 287 0.24 21.69 20.34
N LEU A 288 0.77 22.69 21.03
CA LEU A 288 0.18 24.02 21.12
C LEU A 288 0.03 24.68 19.73
N ARG A 289 0.94 24.39 18.78
CA ARG A 289 0.84 24.88 17.39
C ARG A 289 -0.27 24.26 16.56
N VAL A 290 -0.94 23.22 17.06
CA VAL A 290 -2.11 22.60 16.41
C VAL A 290 -3.39 23.38 16.70
N ARG A 291 -3.39 24.22 17.73
CA ARG A 291 -4.58 24.94 18.23
C ARG A 291 -4.62 26.43 17.87
N ALA A 292 -3.56 26.96 17.27
CA ALA A 292 -3.49 28.34 16.78
C ALA A 292 -3.76 28.35 15.27
#